data_AF-A0A2P7TYM5-F1
#
_entry.id   AF-A0A2P7TYM5-F1
#
_cell.length_a   1.000
_cell.length_b   1.000
_cell.length_c   1.000
_cell.angle_alpha   90.00
_cell.angle_beta   90.00
_cell.angle_gamma   90.00
#
_symmetry.space_group_name_H-M   'P 1'
#
loop_
_entity.id
_entity.type
_entity.pdbx_description
1 polymer ?
#
loop_
_entity_poly.entity_id
_entity_poly.type
_entity_poly.pdbx_seq_one_letter_code
_entity_poly.pdbx_strand_id
1 'polypeptide(L)'
;MNNALNAKLSKLVYGSVPDSTDYFAKAHPFDRLILLIRHIYHVLDGQHGLTQVTLRIHCGNKQGQIRLLSMPPDADSAVIRLKRWNIYQRIAEQVLDSSRISVLLAHVKKEGDTKQVYCEDIVQQMINGFGLAAAESDRAPQLTGNQYPEYLNEPSAHPKQDVRNIISHRGKSLSLINTQPKTENYATAWTQSSKAAPIRVSRFSFGGYKQK
;
A
#
# COMPACT_ATOMS: atom_id res chain seq x y z
N MET A 1 10.56 8.48 -10.51
CA MET A 1 10.12 7.18 -9.97
C MET A 1 11.31 6.53 -9.28
N ASN A 2 11.19 6.07 -8.03
CA ASN A 2 12.32 5.51 -7.28
C ASN A 2 12.69 4.12 -7.83
N ASN A 3 13.85 4.00 -8.48
CA ASN A 3 14.30 2.74 -9.11
C ASN A 3 14.43 1.59 -8.12
N ALA A 4 14.83 1.87 -6.88
CA ALA A 4 14.95 0.85 -5.83
C ALA A 4 13.57 0.32 -5.40
N LEU A 5 12.57 1.21 -5.29
CA LEU A 5 11.20 0.81 -4.99
C LEU A 5 10.60 -0.06 -6.09
N ASN A 6 10.80 0.32 -7.35
CA ASN A 6 10.32 -0.48 -8.48
C ASN A 6 10.98 -1.87 -8.51
N ALA A 7 12.29 -1.96 -8.27
CA ALA A 7 12.97 -3.24 -8.18
C ALA A 7 12.41 -4.12 -7.04
N LYS A 8 12.19 -3.52 -5.86
CA LYS A 8 11.57 -4.21 -4.72
C LYS A 8 10.16 -4.70 -5.03
N LEU A 9 9.33 -3.84 -5.62
CA LEU A 9 7.98 -4.18 -6.06
C LEU A 9 7.98 -5.31 -7.07
N SER A 10 8.81 -5.24 -8.11
CA SER A 10 8.93 -6.30 -9.11
C SER A 10 9.30 -7.63 -8.47
N LYS A 11 10.21 -7.63 -7.49
CA LYS A 11 10.57 -8.84 -6.74
C LYS A 11 9.38 -9.39 -5.92
N LEU A 12 8.61 -8.55 -5.25
CA LEU A 12 7.45 -8.99 -4.47
C LEU A 12 6.30 -9.51 -5.35
N VAL A 13 6.07 -8.86 -6.49
CA VAL A 13 4.96 -9.19 -7.40
C VAL A 13 5.27 -10.42 -8.26
N TYR A 14 6.48 -10.54 -8.80
CA TYR A 14 6.84 -11.60 -9.76
C TYR A 14 7.83 -12.63 -9.22
N GLY A 15 8.45 -12.40 -8.07
CA GLY A 15 9.36 -13.37 -7.45
C GLY A 15 8.62 -14.56 -6.84
N SER A 16 9.38 -15.55 -6.40
CA SER A 16 8.83 -16.70 -5.66
C SER A 16 8.16 -16.25 -4.37
N VAL A 17 7.08 -16.96 -4.00
CA VAL A 17 6.48 -16.79 -2.68
C VAL A 17 7.48 -17.31 -1.66
N PRO A 18 7.73 -16.58 -0.56
CA PRO A 18 8.63 -17.06 0.48
C PRO A 18 8.06 -18.30 1.17
N ASP A 19 8.82 -19.39 1.19
CA ASP A 19 8.39 -20.67 1.76
C ASP A 19 8.59 -20.77 3.28
N SER A 20 9.24 -19.79 3.91
CA SER A 20 9.48 -19.84 5.35
C SER A 20 8.23 -19.47 6.15
N THR A 21 7.87 -20.34 7.09
CA THR A 21 6.75 -20.15 8.02
C THR A 21 6.83 -18.86 8.83
N ASP A 22 8.04 -18.39 9.12
CA ASP A 22 8.28 -17.13 9.85
C ASP A 22 8.39 -15.90 8.96
N TYR A 23 8.26 -16.03 7.63
CA TYR A 23 8.50 -14.92 6.71
C TYR A 23 7.62 -13.72 7.07
N PHE A 24 6.32 -13.94 7.25
CA PHE A 24 5.36 -12.87 7.53
C PHE A 24 5.51 -12.28 8.94
N ALA A 25 6.18 -12.96 9.87
CA ALA A 25 6.48 -12.38 11.18
C ALA A 25 7.63 -11.35 11.10
N LYS A 26 8.61 -11.60 10.22
CA LYS A 26 9.83 -10.78 10.08
C LYS A 26 9.77 -9.79 8.91
N ALA A 27 8.85 -9.99 7.98
CA ALA A 27 8.71 -9.15 6.80
C ALA A 27 8.17 -7.76 7.14
N HIS A 28 8.68 -6.75 6.44
CA HIS A 28 8.20 -5.39 6.58
C HIS A 28 6.69 -5.32 6.27
N PRO A 29 5.87 -4.55 7.01
CA PRO A 29 4.42 -4.44 6.77
C PRO A 29 4.05 -4.16 5.30
N PHE A 30 4.84 -3.32 4.63
CA PHE A 30 4.68 -3.07 3.18
C PHE A 30 4.80 -4.35 2.34
N ASP A 31 5.80 -5.18 2.60
CA ASP A 31 6.05 -6.41 1.85
C ASP A 31 4.89 -7.38 2.04
N ARG A 32 4.39 -7.48 3.27
CA ARG A 32 3.22 -8.28 3.64
C ARG A 32 1.97 -7.79 2.92
N LEU A 33 1.77 -6.47 2.81
CA LEU A 33 0.63 -5.89 2.10
C LEU A 33 0.65 -6.24 0.61
N ILE A 34 1.80 -6.10 -0.05
CA ILE A 34 1.94 -6.42 -1.47
C ILE A 34 1.69 -7.92 -1.72
N LEU A 35 2.23 -8.78 -0.86
CA LEU A 35 2.03 -10.23 -0.97
C LEU A 35 0.59 -10.66 -0.65
N LEU A 36 -0.09 -10.01 0.31
CA LEU A 36 -1.51 -10.23 0.58
C LEU A 36 -2.35 -9.93 -0.67
N ILE A 37 -2.12 -8.78 -1.31
CA ILE A 37 -2.86 -8.39 -2.51
C ILE A 37 -2.59 -9.36 -3.65
N ARG A 38 -1.34 -9.80 -3.81
CA ARG A 38 -0.97 -10.85 -4.78
C ARG A 38 -1.71 -12.16 -4.51
N HIS A 39 -1.79 -12.57 -3.26
CA HIS A 39 -2.51 -13.79 -2.87
C HIS A 39 -4.01 -13.67 -3.12
N ILE A 40 -4.62 -12.52 -2.82
CA ILE A 40 -6.04 -12.26 -3.12
C ILE A 40 -6.29 -12.30 -4.64
N TYR A 41 -5.39 -11.76 -5.47
CA TYR A 41 -5.53 -11.91 -6.92
C TYR A 41 -5.47 -13.36 -7.39
N HIS A 42 -4.63 -14.19 -6.76
CA HIS A 42 -4.60 -15.62 -7.07
C HIS A 42 -5.94 -16.31 -6.77
N VAL A 43 -6.59 -15.95 -5.66
CA VAL A 43 -7.91 -16.49 -5.30
C VAL A 43 -9.03 -15.91 -6.17
N LEU A 44 -8.95 -14.63 -6.54
CA LEU A 44 -9.88 -13.98 -7.47
C LEU A 44 -9.82 -14.58 -8.88
N ASP A 45 -8.65 -14.99 -9.34
CA ASP A 45 -8.48 -15.67 -10.63
C ASP A 45 -8.80 -17.17 -10.54
N GLY A 46 -8.81 -17.72 -9.32
CA GLY A 46 -9.26 -19.08 -9.05
C GLY A 46 -10.77 -19.22 -9.18
N GLN A 47 -11.25 -20.46 -9.25
CA GLN A 47 -12.67 -20.77 -9.46
C GLN A 47 -13.49 -20.80 -8.16
N HIS A 48 -13.19 -19.94 -7.18
CA HIS A 48 -13.88 -19.94 -5.88
C HIS A 48 -15.17 -19.11 -5.84
N GLY A 49 -15.66 -18.66 -7.01
CA GLY A 49 -16.84 -17.79 -7.12
C GLY A 49 -16.62 -16.37 -6.59
N LEU A 50 -15.39 -16.00 -6.21
CA LEU A 50 -15.04 -14.67 -5.72
C LEU A 50 -14.76 -13.73 -6.89
N THR A 51 -15.56 -12.68 -7.08
CA THR A 51 -15.42 -11.77 -8.24
C THR A 51 -14.84 -10.41 -7.87
N GLN A 52 -14.99 -9.98 -6.62
CA GLN A 52 -14.42 -8.72 -6.15
C GLN A 52 -14.09 -8.78 -4.66
N VAL A 53 -12.97 -8.19 -4.28
CA VAL A 53 -12.62 -7.90 -2.89
C VAL A 53 -12.34 -6.42 -2.74
N THR A 54 -12.88 -5.83 -1.69
CA THR A 54 -12.65 -4.43 -1.33
C THR A 54 -12.02 -4.38 0.05
N LEU A 55 -10.82 -3.80 0.14
CA LEU A 55 -10.06 -3.69 1.39
C LEU A 55 -9.93 -2.23 1.78
N ARG A 56 -10.06 -1.93 3.06
CA ARG A 56 -9.61 -0.68 3.67
C ARG A 56 -8.20 -0.88 4.19
N ILE A 57 -7.30 0.04 3.84
CA ILE A 57 -5.90 0.04 4.25
C ILE A 57 -5.70 1.29 5.11
N HIS A 58 -5.24 1.09 6.34
CA HIS A 58 -4.87 2.15 7.26
C HIS A 58 -3.34 2.19 7.37
N CYS A 59 -2.78 3.39 7.23
CA CYS A 59 -1.35 3.65 7.19
C CYS A 59 -1.07 4.84 8.13
N GLY A 60 -0.85 4.55 9.42
CA GLY A 60 -0.88 5.58 10.46
C GLY A 60 -2.21 6.36 10.43
N ASN A 61 -2.14 7.67 10.19
CA ASN A 61 -3.33 8.54 10.15
C ASN A 61 -4.04 8.58 8.78
N LYS A 62 -3.50 7.89 7.77
CA LYS A 62 -4.07 7.86 6.42
C LYS A 62 -4.92 6.60 6.25
N GLN A 63 -6.07 6.71 5.61
CA GLN A 63 -6.89 5.57 5.24
C GLN A 63 -7.30 5.61 3.78
N GLY A 64 -7.22 4.47 3.11
CA GLY A 64 -7.56 4.32 1.71
C GLY A 64 -8.30 3.03 1.46
N GLN A 65 -8.99 2.94 0.32
CA GLN A 65 -9.75 1.76 -0.03
C GLN A 65 -9.35 1.24 -1.40
N ILE A 66 -8.88 0.00 -1.47
CA ILE A 66 -8.58 -0.70 -2.73
C ILE A 66 -9.74 -1.60 -3.12
N ARG A 67 -10.01 -1.67 -4.42
CA ARG A 67 -10.94 -2.63 -5.01
C ARG A 67 -10.20 -3.52 -6.00
N LEU A 68 -10.13 -4.79 -5.66
CA LEU A 68 -9.52 -5.87 -6.43
C LEU A 68 -10.63 -6.61 -7.16
N LEU A 69 -10.44 -6.84 -8.45
CA LEU A 69 -11.42 -7.47 -9.33
C LEU A 69 -10.81 -8.74 -9.93
N SER A 70 -11.65 -9.77 -10.02
CA SER A 70 -11.35 -10.92 -10.87
C SER A 70 -11.27 -10.48 -12.33
N MET A 71 -10.43 -11.16 -13.09
CA MET A 71 -10.28 -10.91 -14.53
C MET A 71 -11.00 -12.01 -15.30
N PRO A 72 -11.58 -11.69 -16.47
CA PRO A 72 -12.14 -12.71 -17.36
C PRO A 72 -11.09 -13.79 -17.68
N PRO A 73 -11.50 -15.07 -17.80
CA PRO A 73 -10.58 -16.17 -18.08
C PRO A 73 -9.88 -16.05 -19.45
N ASP A 74 -10.47 -15.31 -20.37
CA ASP A 74 -9.97 -15.02 -21.73
C ASP A 74 -9.18 -13.70 -21.82
N ALA A 75 -9.00 -12.99 -20.70
CA ALA A 75 -8.31 -11.70 -20.72
C ALA A 75 -6.81 -11.86 -21.02
N ASP A 76 -6.29 -10.96 -21.86
CA ASP A 76 -4.89 -10.91 -22.22
C ASP A 76 -3.97 -10.76 -20.99
N SER A 77 -2.98 -11.65 -20.86
CA SER A 77 -2.08 -11.71 -19.71
C SER A 77 -1.25 -10.43 -19.51
N ALA A 78 -0.86 -9.73 -20.59
CA ALA A 78 -0.15 -8.46 -20.52
C ALA A 78 -1.06 -7.35 -20.03
N VAL A 79 -2.34 -7.35 -20.44
CA VAL A 79 -3.35 -6.41 -19.93
C VAL A 79 -3.62 -6.64 -18.44
N ILE A 80 -3.75 -7.90 -18.00
CA ILE A 80 -3.88 -8.26 -16.59
C ILE A 80 -2.68 -7.75 -15.79
N ARG A 81 -1.47 -8.04 -16.27
CA ARG A 81 -0.22 -7.64 -15.63
C ARG A 81 -0.13 -6.11 -15.49
N LEU A 82 -0.43 -5.37 -16.55
CA LEU A 82 -0.41 -3.90 -16.53
C LEU A 82 -1.43 -3.31 -15.55
N LYS A 83 -2.67 -3.80 -15.55
CA LYS A 83 -3.72 -3.33 -14.64
C LYS A 83 -3.33 -3.55 -13.17
N ARG A 84 -2.81 -4.73 -12.85
CA ARG A 84 -2.36 -5.07 -11.49
C ARG A 84 -1.13 -4.29 -11.09
N TRP A 85 -0.16 -4.13 -11.99
CA TRP A 85 1.04 -3.34 -11.76
C TRP A 85 0.71 -1.90 -11.36
N ASN A 86 -0.23 -1.26 -12.07
CA ASN A 86 -0.70 0.09 -11.73
C ASN A 86 -1.30 0.18 -10.33
N ILE A 87 -1.97 -0.89 -9.86
CA ILE A 87 -2.51 -0.95 -8.51
C ILE A 87 -1.37 -1.08 -7.48
N TYR A 88 -0.41 -1.97 -7.71
CA TYR A 88 0.75 -2.13 -6.82
C TYR A 88 1.58 -0.84 -6.70
N GLN A 89 1.83 -0.14 -7.81
CA GLN A 89 2.56 1.12 -7.80
C GLN A 89 1.83 2.19 -6.98
N ARG A 90 0.53 2.37 -7.23
CA ARG A 90 -0.28 3.34 -6.47
C ARG A 90 -0.29 3.05 -4.98
N ILE A 91 -0.35 1.78 -4.59
CA ILE A 91 -0.28 1.39 -3.19
C ILE A 91 1.10 1.74 -2.65
N ALA A 92 2.17 1.33 -3.32
CA ALA A 92 3.52 1.62 -2.87
C ALA A 92 3.81 3.11 -2.69
N GLU A 93 3.38 3.96 -3.62
CA GLU A 93 3.52 5.41 -3.51
C GLU A 93 2.82 5.98 -2.28
N GLN A 94 1.71 5.39 -1.85
CA GLN A 94 0.93 5.88 -0.71
C GLN A 94 1.37 5.30 0.63
N VAL A 95 2.02 4.13 0.63
CA VAL A 95 2.36 3.40 1.86
C VAL A 95 3.87 3.29 2.13
N LEU A 96 4.73 3.77 1.22
CA LEU A 96 6.19 3.58 1.29
C LEU A 96 6.81 3.89 2.66
N ASP A 97 6.36 4.99 3.29
CA ASP A 97 6.96 5.51 4.53
C ASP A 97 6.18 5.08 5.79
N SER A 98 5.16 4.20 5.65
CA SER A 98 4.34 3.78 6.79
C SER A 98 4.88 2.51 7.44
N SER A 99 5.35 2.63 8.68
CA SER A 99 5.72 1.50 9.53
C SER A 99 4.53 0.79 10.18
N ARG A 100 3.36 1.44 10.21
CA ARG A 100 2.11 0.88 10.75
C ARG A 100 1.11 0.74 9.62
N ILE A 101 0.84 -0.49 9.22
CA ILE A 101 -0.15 -0.82 8.18
C ILE A 101 -1.13 -1.82 8.77
N SER A 102 -2.42 -1.51 8.70
CA SER A 102 -3.48 -2.47 8.97
C SER A 102 -4.48 -2.52 7.82
N VAL A 103 -5.10 -3.68 7.66
CA VAL A 103 -6.03 -3.98 6.57
C VAL A 103 -7.32 -4.52 7.18
N LEU A 104 -8.43 -4.00 6.68
CA LEU A 104 -9.77 -4.44 7.05
C LEU A 104 -10.53 -4.85 5.80
N LEU A 105 -11.28 -5.94 5.91
CA LEU A 105 -12.22 -6.32 4.88
C LEU A 105 -13.38 -5.33 4.87
N ALA A 106 -13.66 -4.71 3.71
CA ALA A 106 -14.74 -3.76 3.57
C ALA A 106 -15.96 -4.37 2.86
N HIS A 107 -15.73 -5.15 1.81
CA HIS A 107 -16.80 -5.77 1.04
C HIS A 107 -16.26 -6.90 0.15
N VAL A 108 -17.02 -7.97 0.02
CA VAL A 108 -16.78 -9.06 -0.93
C VAL A 108 -17.94 -9.18 -1.90
N LYS A 109 -17.65 -9.34 -3.20
CA LYS A 109 -18.65 -9.75 -4.21
C LYS A 109 -18.33 -11.15 -4.67
N LYS A 110 -19.38 -11.97 -4.76
CA LYS A 110 -19.33 -13.33 -5.26
C LYS A 110 -20.25 -13.51 -6.46
N GLU A 111 -20.02 -14.59 -7.18
CA GLU A 111 -20.87 -15.12 -8.24
C GLU A 111 -21.07 -16.63 -8.00
N GLY A 112 -22.25 -17.14 -8.36
CA GLY A 112 -22.67 -18.50 -8.07
C GLY A 112 -23.13 -18.73 -6.61
N ASP A 113 -23.19 -20.00 -6.23
CA ASP A 113 -23.87 -20.47 -5.03
C ASP A 113 -23.00 -20.49 -3.76
N THR A 114 -21.72 -20.10 -3.87
CA THR A 114 -20.83 -19.99 -2.71
C THR A 114 -21.46 -19.10 -1.65
N LYS A 115 -21.40 -19.45 -0.36
CA LYS A 115 -21.97 -18.59 0.69
C LYS A 115 -21.15 -17.31 0.84
N GLN A 116 -21.81 -16.17 0.98
CA GLN A 116 -21.14 -14.86 1.18
C GLN A 116 -20.19 -14.89 2.39
N VAL A 117 -20.67 -15.43 3.51
CA VAL A 117 -19.90 -15.57 4.76
C VAL A 117 -18.61 -16.36 4.54
N TYR A 118 -18.66 -17.45 3.77
CA TYR A 118 -17.48 -18.24 3.46
C TYR A 118 -16.42 -17.43 2.68
N CYS A 119 -16.85 -16.61 1.71
CA CYS A 119 -15.94 -15.75 0.96
C CYS A 119 -15.32 -14.66 1.85
N GLU A 120 -16.10 -14.10 2.78
CA GLU A 120 -15.62 -13.12 3.76
C GLU A 120 -14.62 -13.74 4.74
N ASP A 121 -14.92 -14.93 5.27
CA ASP A 121 -14.06 -15.67 6.19
C ASP A 121 -12.71 -16.01 5.54
N ILE A 122 -12.69 -16.48 4.29
CA ILE A 122 -11.44 -16.75 3.56
C ILE A 122 -10.58 -15.50 3.47
N VAL A 123 -11.15 -14.37 3.04
CA VAL A 123 -10.39 -13.13 2.89
C VAL A 123 -9.91 -12.63 4.25
N GLN A 124 -10.72 -12.76 5.30
CA GLN A 124 -10.33 -12.39 6.65
C GLN A 124 -9.21 -13.29 7.19
N GLN A 125 -9.25 -14.60 6.94
CA GLN A 125 -8.17 -15.54 7.27
C GLN A 125 -6.87 -15.16 6.55
N MET A 126 -6.93 -14.74 5.29
CA MET A 126 -5.75 -14.21 4.59
C MET A 126 -5.22 -12.96 5.30
N ILE A 127 -6.05 -11.96 5.57
CA ILE A 127 -5.62 -10.73 6.26
C ILE A 127 -4.92 -11.06 7.60
N ASN A 128 -5.48 -12.01 8.36
CA ASN A 128 -4.91 -12.48 9.61
C ASN A 128 -3.58 -13.22 9.40
N GLY A 129 -3.51 -14.13 8.43
CA GLY A 129 -2.31 -14.92 8.11
C GLY A 129 -1.12 -14.08 7.63
N PHE A 130 -1.38 -12.94 6.99
CA PHE A 130 -0.35 -11.97 6.64
C PHE A 130 0.02 -11.01 7.79
N GLY A 131 -0.63 -11.13 8.95
CA GLY A 131 -0.36 -10.33 10.15
C GLY A 131 -0.67 -8.84 9.96
N LEU A 132 -1.70 -8.52 9.16
CA LEU A 132 -2.10 -7.15 8.82
C LEU A 132 -3.47 -6.77 9.41
N ALA A 133 -4.13 -7.65 10.15
CA ALA A 133 -5.37 -7.29 10.83
C ALA A 133 -5.11 -6.15 11.83
N ALA A 134 -6.03 -5.19 11.91
CA ALA A 134 -5.98 -4.18 12.97
C ALA A 134 -6.06 -4.87 14.35
N ALA A 135 -5.19 -4.47 15.27
CA ALA A 135 -5.29 -4.92 16.66
C ALA A 135 -6.66 -4.47 17.21
N GLU A 136 -7.28 -5.25 18.10
CA GLU A 136 -8.59 -4.92 18.66
C GLU A 136 -8.62 -3.54 19.35
N SER A 137 -7.47 -3.06 19.83
CA SER A 137 -7.32 -1.71 20.39
C SER A 137 -7.52 -0.57 19.38
N ASP A 138 -7.36 -0.82 18.08
CA ASP A 138 -7.59 0.17 17.01
C ASP A 138 -9.06 0.16 16.51
N ARG A 139 -9.90 -0.78 16.99
CA ARG A 139 -11.33 -0.88 16.61
C ARG A 139 -12.25 0.02 17.44
N ALA A 140 -11.76 0.66 18.50
CA ALA A 140 -12.59 1.57 19.27
C ALA A 140 -12.77 2.89 18.51
N PRO A 141 -14.01 3.35 18.23
CA PRO A 141 -14.23 4.77 18.02
C PRO A 141 -13.82 5.45 19.32
N GLN A 142 -12.84 6.35 19.26
CA GLN A 142 -12.54 7.25 20.38
C GLN A 142 -13.78 8.10 20.63
N LEU A 143 -14.67 7.61 21.49
CA LEU A 143 -15.71 8.39 22.12
C LEU A 143 -15.00 9.33 23.08
N THR A 144 -14.97 10.60 22.68
CA THR A 144 -14.67 11.75 23.53
C THR A 144 -15.56 11.70 24.76
N GLY A 145 -14.99 11.31 25.90
CA GLY A 145 -15.56 11.49 27.23
C GLY A 145 -14.67 12.43 28.01
N ASN A 146 -15.11 13.68 28.12
CA ASN A 146 -14.47 14.71 28.93
C ASN A 146 -14.40 14.25 30.40
N GLN A 147 -13.20 14.18 30.99
CA GLN A 147 -13.06 14.33 32.44
C GLN A 147 -11.64 14.76 32.82
N TYR A 148 -11.46 16.05 33.09
CA TYR A 148 -10.43 16.54 34.00
C TYR A 148 -10.85 16.22 35.44
N PRO A 149 -9.90 16.15 36.38
CA PRO A 149 -9.72 17.26 37.33
C PRO A 149 -8.25 17.71 37.32
N GLU A 150 -7.97 18.99 37.14
CA GLU A 150 -7.95 20.07 38.15
C GLU A 150 -6.66 20.07 39.01
N TYR A 151 -6.05 21.25 39.04
CA TYR A 151 -4.67 21.60 39.35
C TYR A 151 -4.30 21.45 40.84
N LEU A 152 -3.00 21.25 41.12
CA LEU A 152 -2.36 21.89 42.28
C LEU A 152 -0.98 22.44 41.88
N ASN A 153 -0.76 23.70 42.27
CA ASN A 153 0.24 24.65 41.80
C ASN A 153 1.70 24.39 42.22
N GLU A 154 2.61 24.75 41.30
CA GLU A 154 3.89 25.51 41.37
C GLU A 154 4.44 26.05 42.74
N PRO A 155 5.71 26.56 42.86
CA PRO A 155 6.62 27.07 41.80
C PRO A 155 8.16 26.81 41.97
N SER A 156 8.92 27.32 40.97
CA SER A 156 10.28 27.91 41.04
C SER A 156 11.53 27.02 41.00
N ALA A 157 12.31 27.12 39.91
CA ALA A 157 13.64 27.78 39.89
C ALA A 157 14.38 27.55 38.54
N HIS A 158 14.67 28.63 37.82
CA HIS A 158 15.76 28.68 36.81
C HIS A 158 17.14 28.59 37.52
N PRO A 159 18.21 28.20 36.80
CA PRO A 159 19.03 29.21 36.14
C PRO A 159 19.45 28.88 34.69
N LYS A 160 19.77 29.97 33.98
CA LYS A 160 20.36 30.08 32.63
C LYS A 160 21.86 29.76 32.63
N GLN A 161 22.41 29.32 31.49
CA GLN A 161 23.73 29.64 30.89
C GLN A 161 24.10 28.57 29.83
N ASP A 162 24.99 28.75 28.86
CA ASP A 162 25.33 29.83 27.91
C ASP A 162 26.25 29.17 26.85
N VAL A 163 26.06 29.49 25.56
CA VAL A 163 27.10 29.83 24.55
C VAL A 163 28.19 28.80 24.07
N ARG A 164 28.14 28.57 22.73
CA ARG A 164 29.22 28.46 21.68
C ARG A 164 30.09 27.18 21.46
N ASN A 165 30.04 26.64 20.23
CA ASN A 165 31.02 26.74 19.10
C ASN A 165 30.84 25.55 18.11
N ILE A 166 30.50 25.77 16.83
CA ILE A 166 31.38 25.86 15.63
C ILE A 166 32.46 24.77 15.56
N ILE A 167 32.30 23.78 14.65
CA ILE A 167 33.41 23.26 13.82
C ILE A 167 32.86 22.89 12.42
N SER A 168 33.50 23.47 11.41
CA SER A 168 33.33 23.21 9.97
C SER A 168 34.28 22.09 9.54
N HIS A 169 33.86 21.19 8.64
CA HIS A 169 34.80 20.48 7.78
C HIS A 169 34.34 20.45 6.32
N ARG A 170 35.31 20.84 5.49
CA ARG A 170 35.28 21.12 4.07
C ARG A 170 35.90 19.95 3.32
N GLY A 171 35.30 19.57 2.19
CA GLY A 171 35.99 19.06 1.01
C GLY A 171 35.89 17.55 0.74
N LYS A 172 35.36 17.21 -0.44
CA LYS A 172 36.18 16.81 -1.59
C LYS A 172 35.34 16.75 -2.88
N SER A 173 35.89 17.40 -3.90
CA SER A 173 35.42 17.48 -5.28
C SER A 173 35.55 16.14 -6.00
N LEU A 174 34.59 15.80 -6.86
CA LEU A 174 34.77 14.85 -7.95
C LEU A 174 34.18 15.44 -9.23
N SER A 175 35.09 15.79 -10.13
CA SER A 175 34.91 16.32 -11.47
C SER A 175 34.41 15.28 -12.47
N LEU A 176 33.61 15.77 -13.44
CA LEU A 176 33.40 15.31 -14.81
C LEU A 176 33.23 13.79 -15.08
N ILE A 177 32.00 13.39 -15.39
CA ILE A 177 31.75 12.37 -16.41
C ILE A 177 30.72 12.94 -17.39
N ASN A 178 31.20 13.28 -18.59
CA ASN A 178 30.42 13.68 -19.74
C ASN A 178 29.93 12.41 -20.45
N THR A 179 28.62 12.14 -20.41
CA THR A 179 27.98 11.17 -21.29
C THR A 179 26.77 11.83 -21.93
N GLN A 180 26.87 12.13 -23.22
CA GLN A 180 25.75 12.57 -24.04
C GLN A 180 24.72 11.43 -24.14
N PRO A 181 23.44 11.63 -23.76
CA PRO A 181 22.40 10.70 -24.13
C PRO A 181 21.93 11.01 -25.56
N LYS A 182 22.14 10.04 -26.45
CA LYS A 182 21.53 9.98 -27.78
C LYS A 182 20.01 9.84 -27.61
N THR A 183 19.25 10.87 -27.95
CA THR A 183 17.78 10.84 -27.91
C THR A 183 17.24 10.03 -29.08
N GLU A 184 16.80 8.80 -28.83
CA GLU A 184 15.95 8.06 -29.76
C GLU A 184 14.51 8.58 -29.63
N ASN A 185 14.00 9.18 -30.70
CA ASN A 185 12.66 9.73 -30.79
C ASN A 185 11.62 8.62 -30.99
N TYR A 186 11.01 8.12 -29.91
CA TYR A 186 9.81 7.26 -29.98
C TYR A 186 8.52 8.09 -29.98
N ALA A 187 8.41 9.07 -30.88
CA ALA A 187 7.26 9.99 -30.93
C ALA A 187 6.44 9.90 -32.23
N THR A 188 6.45 8.78 -32.95
CA THR A 188 5.73 8.64 -34.24
C THR A 188 4.82 7.41 -34.36
N ALA A 189 4.57 6.65 -33.29
CA ALA A 189 3.61 5.53 -33.32
C ALA A 189 2.25 5.83 -32.66
N TRP A 190 2.02 7.06 -32.18
CA TRP A 190 0.84 7.42 -31.38
C TRP A 190 -0.35 8.03 -32.15
N THR A 191 -0.32 8.04 -33.48
CA THR A 191 -1.38 8.67 -34.29
C THR A 191 -2.28 7.71 -35.07
N GLN A 192 -2.20 6.39 -34.87
CA GLN A 192 -2.99 5.45 -35.70
C GLN A 192 -3.92 4.45 -34.98
N SER A 193 -4.18 4.57 -33.67
CA SER A 193 -5.19 3.71 -33.01
C SER A 193 -6.21 4.49 -32.19
N SER A 194 -6.83 5.51 -32.79
CA SER A 194 -8.08 6.07 -32.29
C SER A 194 -9.23 5.12 -32.62
N LYS A 195 -9.43 4.07 -31.80
CA LYS A 195 -10.67 3.27 -31.65
C LYS A 195 -10.51 2.22 -30.53
N ALA A 196 -10.17 2.64 -29.32
CA ALA A 196 -10.25 1.78 -28.14
C ALA A 196 -11.14 2.45 -27.09
N ALA A 197 -12.15 1.72 -26.61
CA ALA A 197 -13.07 2.18 -25.58
C ALA A 197 -12.29 2.63 -24.33
N PRO A 198 -12.77 3.65 -23.59
CA PRO A 198 -12.06 4.20 -22.44
C PRO A 198 -11.85 3.11 -21.39
N ILE A 199 -10.59 2.87 -21.05
CA ILE A 199 -10.17 1.94 -19.99
C ILE A 199 -10.82 2.40 -18.67
N ARG A 200 -11.82 1.67 -18.19
CA ARG A 200 -12.38 1.88 -16.85
C ARG A 200 -11.37 1.41 -15.81
N VAL A 201 -10.56 2.33 -15.32
CA VAL A 201 -9.62 2.10 -14.22
C VAL A 201 -10.38 2.02 -12.91
N SER A 202 -10.10 0.98 -12.11
CA SER A 202 -10.67 0.83 -10.76
C SER A 202 -10.29 2.05 -9.90
N ARG A 203 -11.29 2.72 -9.30
CA ARG A 203 -11.09 3.95 -8.52
C ARG A 203 -10.47 3.60 -7.17
N PHE A 204 -9.33 4.21 -6.88
CA PHE A 204 -8.64 4.17 -5.59
C PHE A 204 -8.72 5.56 -4.96
N SER A 205 -9.11 5.68 -3.69
CA SER A 205 -9.23 6.96 -2.99
C SER A 205 -8.72 6.86 -1.55
N PHE A 206 -7.89 7.84 -1.14
CA PHE A 206 -7.54 8.10 0.25
C PHE A 206 -8.33 9.31 0.75
N GLY A 207 -9.01 9.17 1.90
CA GLY A 207 -9.70 10.27 2.56
C GLY A 207 -8.87 10.77 3.74
N GLY A 208 -8.52 12.05 3.75
CA GLY A 208 -7.88 12.71 4.89
C GLY A 208 -8.92 13.41 5.77
N TYR A 209 -8.88 13.18 7.08
CA TYR A 209 -9.63 14.00 8.03
C TYR A 209 -8.93 15.35 8.16
N LYS A 210 -9.62 16.44 7.84
CA LYS A 210 -9.25 17.76 8.34
C LYS A 210 -9.88 17.90 9.72
N GLN A 211 -9.05 17.95 10.76
CA GLN A 211 -9.47 18.42 12.07
C GLN A 211 -9.89 19.89 11.92
N LYS A 212 -11.09 20.21 12.41
CA LYS A 212 -11.60 21.58 12.58
C LYS A 212 -11.58 21.89 14.06
#